data_AF-A0A848YQM7-F1
#
_entry.id   AF-A0A848YQM7-F1
#
_cell.length_a   1.000
_cell.length_b   1.000
_cell.length_c   1.000
_cell.angle_alpha   90.00
_cell.angle_beta   90.00
_cell.angle_gamma   90.00
#
_symmetry.space_group_name_H-M   'P 1'
#
loop_
_entity.id
_entity.type
_entity.pdbx_description
1 polymer ?
#
loop_
_entity_poly.entity_id
_entity_poly.type
_entity_poly.pdbx_seq_one_letter_code
_entity_poly.pdbx_strand_id
1 'polypeptide(L)'
;MKTLMTTTLAAALSIAAFSPAIAGEQSTIVVESESAMQAWQKDVGRSLDRRLATATKQTRIDPVSGIVQLRFTLDGSGKPRDISVLNGSGDTRTDFVAKRAVRGLTQLADAPVANASEQTFQANIVFADDKATYSKLAKALAASENIRMAQADSEGGVISFGL
;
A
#
# COMPACT_ATOMS: atom_id res chain seq x y z
N MET A 1 2.59 -49.94 69.83
CA MET A 1 3.65 -48.99 70.21
C MET A 1 3.31 -47.62 69.64
N LYS A 2 3.24 -46.61 70.52
CA LYS A 2 3.56 -45.17 70.34
C LYS A 2 2.96 -44.38 69.15
N THR A 3 1.88 -43.65 69.45
CA THR A 3 1.66 -42.19 69.30
C THR A 3 2.41 -41.38 68.23
N LEU A 4 1.69 -40.50 67.52
CA LEU A 4 1.65 -39.02 67.68
C LEU A 4 0.60 -38.41 66.69
N MET A 5 -0.47 -37.79 67.21
CA MET A 5 -0.76 -36.32 67.23
C MET A 5 -1.19 -35.72 65.86
N THR A 6 -2.49 -35.35 65.70
CA THR A 6 -3.05 -33.96 65.69
C THR A 6 -2.30 -33.02 64.72
N THR A 7 -2.91 -32.28 63.79
CA THR A 7 -4.03 -31.33 63.98
C THR A 7 -4.48 -30.76 62.62
N THR A 8 -5.80 -30.61 62.43
CA THR A 8 -6.56 -29.55 61.71
C THR A 8 -5.92 -28.74 60.56
N LEU A 9 -6.64 -28.64 59.43
CA LEU A 9 -7.20 -27.35 58.98
C LEU A 9 -8.38 -27.53 58.01
N ALA A 10 -9.45 -26.80 58.27
CA ALA A 10 -10.69 -26.73 57.50
C ALA A 10 -10.58 -25.80 56.29
N ALA A 11 -11.46 -26.01 55.29
CA ALA A 11 -12.38 -25.02 54.71
C ALA A 11 -12.79 -25.44 53.30
N ALA A 12 -14.05 -25.85 53.18
CA ALA A 12 -14.73 -25.89 51.88
C ALA A 12 -15.02 -24.44 51.45
N LEU A 13 -14.48 -24.03 50.30
CA LEU A 13 -14.92 -22.84 49.58
C LEU A 13 -15.21 -23.26 48.14
N SER A 14 -16.51 -23.39 47.86
CA SER A 14 -17.03 -23.44 46.51
C SER A 14 -16.74 -22.10 45.84
N ILE A 15 -15.80 -22.07 44.90
CA ILE A 15 -15.60 -20.95 43.99
C ILE A 15 -16.18 -21.37 42.65
N ALA A 16 -17.21 -20.63 42.23
CA ALA A 16 -17.86 -20.75 40.94
C ALA A 16 -16.81 -20.73 39.81
N ALA A 17 -16.98 -21.63 38.86
CA ALA A 17 -16.21 -21.65 37.62
C ALA A 17 -16.51 -20.37 36.82
N PHE A 18 -15.69 -19.34 37.00
CA PHE A 18 -15.49 -18.32 35.99
C PHE A 18 -14.34 -18.78 35.11
N SER A 19 -14.65 -19.22 33.90
CA SER A 19 -13.67 -19.33 32.83
C SER A 19 -13.27 -17.90 32.39
N PRO A 20 -12.03 -17.44 32.58
CA PRO A 20 -11.51 -16.38 31.74
C PRO A 20 -11.14 -17.06 30.41
N ALA A 21 -12.10 -17.12 29.49
CA ALA A 21 -11.79 -17.51 28.13
C ALA A 21 -11.06 -16.33 27.47
N ILE A 22 -9.81 -16.61 27.10
CA ILE A 22 -8.96 -15.91 26.14
C ILE A 22 -8.28 -14.64 26.66
N ALA A 23 -7.15 -14.88 27.34
CA ALA A 23 -5.93 -14.15 27.07
C ALA A 23 -5.37 -14.59 25.71
N GLY A 24 -5.06 -13.64 24.81
CA GLY A 24 -4.38 -13.94 23.55
C GLY A 24 -4.45 -12.83 22.49
N GLU A 25 -3.38 -12.03 22.42
CA GLU A 25 -2.85 -11.39 21.20
C GLU A 25 -3.55 -10.17 20.60
N GLN A 26 -3.27 -8.99 21.18
CA GLN A 26 -3.42 -7.67 20.53
C GLN A 26 -2.16 -7.24 19.76
N SER A 27 -1.54 -8.16 19.02
CA SER A 27 -0.34 -7.86 18.20
C SER A 27 -0.40 -8.40 16.75
N THR A 28 -1.46 -9.13 16.39
CA THR A 28 -1.53 -9.85 15.10
C THR A 28 -2.12 -9.01 13.95
N ILE A 29 -2.88 -7.95 14.26
CA ILE A 29 -3.69 -7.23 13.26
C ILE A 29 -2.87 -6.26 12.38
N VAL A 30 -1.75 -5.74 12.88
CA VAL A 30 -0.93 -4.76 12.12
C VAL A 30 -0.13 -5.43 10.99
N VAL A 31 0.47 -6.59 11.27
CA VAL A 31 1.29 -7.33 10.28
C VAL A 31 0.43 -7.88 9.14
N GLU A 32 -0.80 -8.31 9.44
CA GLU A 32 -1.76 -8.77 8.42
C GLU A 32 -2.13 -7.62 7.47
N SER A 33 -2.37 -6.42 8.00
CA SER A 33 -2.68 -5.23 7.18
C SER A 33 -1.52 -4.81 6.27
N GLU A 34 -0.28 -4.92 6.73
CA GLU A 34 0.90 -4.62 5.92
C GLU A 34 1.07 -5.63 4.79
N SER A 35 0.93 -6.93 5.09
CA SER A 35 1.02 -7.98 4.07
C SER A 35 -0.09 -7.87 3.02
N ALA A 36 -1.31 -7.52 3.43
CA ALA A 36 -2.44 -7.27 2.54
C ALA A 36 -2.18 -6.05 1.65
N MET A 37 -1.63 -4.97 2.22
CA MET A 37 -1.26 -3.76 1.48
C MET A 37 -0.20 -4.07 0.41
N GLN A 38 0.85 -4.81 0.76
CA GLN A 38 1.89 -5.21 -0.18
C GLN A 38 1.34 -6.09 -1.31
N ALA A 39 0.44 -7.02 -0.99
CA ALA A 39 -0.22 -7.87 -1.99
C ALA A 39 -1.08 -7.03 -2.95
N TRP A 40 -1.90 -6.12 -2.41
CA TRP A 40 -2.69 -5.19 -3.20
C TRP A 40 -1.82 -4.28 -4.09
N GLN A 41 -0.74 -3.70 -3.54
CA GLN A 41 0.20 -2.87 -4.31
C GLN A 41 0.82 -3.65 -5.48
N LYS A 42 1.18 -4.92 -5.25
CA LYS A 42 1.72 -5.80 -6.30
C LYS A 42 0.68 -6.10 -7.38
N ASP A 43 -0.56 -6.34 -6.99
CA ASP A 43 -1.67 -6.58 -7.91
C ASP A 43 -1.99 -5.34 -8.75
N VAL A 44 -2.05 -4.16 -8.12
CA VAL A 44 -2.23 -2.87 -8.80
C VAL A 44 -1.05 -2.59 -9.72
N GLY A 45 0.18 -2.85 -9.28
CA GLY A 45 1.39 -2.71 -10.11
C GLY A 45 1.32 -3.53 -11.39
N ARG A 46 0.99 -4.83 -11.29
CA ARG A 46 0.80 -5.67 -12.49
C ARG A 46 -0.37 -5.21 -13.37
N SER A 47 -1.39 -4.59 -12.79
CA SER A 47 -2.48 -3.98 -13.55
C SER A 47 -2.01 -2.73 -14.30
N LEU A 48 -1.22 -1.89 -13.63
CA LEU A 48 -0.61 -0.69 -14.19
C LEU A 48 0.32 -1.04 -15.36
N ASP A 49 1.18 -2.04 -15.23
CA ASP A 49 2.08 -2.49 -16.31
C ASP A 49 1.31 -2.87 -17.57
N ARG A 50 0.24 -3.66 -17.41
CA ARG A 50 -0.65 -4.06 -18.52
C ARG A 50 -1.33 -2.84 -19.14
N ARG A 51 -1.75 -1.88 -18.32
CA ARG A 51 -2.38 -0.62 -18.78
C ARG A 51 -1.39 0.28 -19.50
N LEU A 52 -0.14 0.36 -19.05
CA LEU A 52 0.94 1.09 -19.71
C LEU A 52 1.20 0.52 -21.10
N ALA A 53 1.41 -0.80 -21.21
CA ALA A 53 1.59 -1.47 -22.49
C ALA A 53 0.40 -1.25 -23.45
N THR A 54 -0.83 -1.28 -22.91
CA THR A 54 -2.05 -1.01 -23.69
C THR A 54 -2.13 0.46 -24.13
N ALA A 55 -1.79 1.40 -23.24
CA ALA A 55 -1.81 2.83 -23.51
C ALA A 55 -0.80 3.21 -24.59
N THR A 56 0.43 2.71 -24.52
CA THR A 56 1.46 2.86 -25.57
C THR A 56 0.93 2.42 -26.93
N LYS A 57 0.34 1.21 -27.01
CA LYS A 57 -0.23 0.69 -28.26
C LYS A 57 -1.39 1.53 -28.79
N GLN A 58 -2.32 1.93 -27.93
CA GLN A 58 -3.49 2.72 -28.33
C GLN A 58 -3.12 4.14 -28.78
N THR A 59 -2.13 4.75 -28.12
CA THR A 59 -1.70 6.12 -28.41
C THR A 59 -0.66 6.21 -29.51
N ARG A 60 0.00 5.09 -29.84
CA ARG A 60 1.14 5.03 -30.78
C ARG A 60 2.26 6.00 -30.37
N ILE A 61 2.49 6.10 -29.06
CA ILE A 61 3.53 6.91 -28.44
C ILE A 61 4.53 5.96 -27.82
N ASP A 62 5.77 6.06 -28.25
CA ASP A 62 6.90 5.41 -27.59
C ASP A 62 7.38 6.33 -26.46
N PRO A 63 7.20 5.95 -25.18
CA PRO A 63 7.62 6.77 -24.05
C PRO A 63 9.13 6.90 -24.01
N VAL A 64 9.63 8.05 -23.56
CA VAL A 64 11.06 8.24 -23.29
C VAL A 64 11.40 7.86 -21.85
N SER A 65 12.66 7.50 -21.62
CA SER A 65 13.16 7.21 -20.28
C SER A 65 12.97 8.38 -19.31
N GLY A 66 12.38 8.12 -18.14
CA GLY A 66 12.08 9.15 -17.13
C GLY A 66 11.16 8.65 -16.01
N ILE A 67 11.00 9.47 -14.98
CA ILE A 67 10.12 9.20 -13.83
C ILE A 67 8.84 10.02 -14.00
N VAL A 68 7.68 9.38 -13.87
CA VAL A 68 6.39 10.07 -13.78
C VAL A 68 5.74 9.73 -12.44
N GLN A 69 5.43 10.76 -11.65
CA GLN A 69 4.70 10.64 -10.40
C GLN A 69 3.34 11.33 -10.58
N LEU A 70 2.26 10.56 -10.42
CA LEU A 70 0.89 11.03 -10.61
C LEU A 70 0.15 10.97 -9.28
N ARG A 71 -0.58 12.03 -8.93
CA ARG A 71 -1.41 12.10 -7.73
C ARG A 71 -2.88 12.26 -8.11
N PHE A 72 -3.76 11.51 -7.48
CA PHE A 72 -5.17 11.44 -7.85
C PHE A 72 -6.06 10.96 -6.69
N THR A 73 -7.37 11.15 -6.84
CA THR A 73 -8.40 10.65 -5.92
C THR A 73 -9.28 9.62 -6.64
N LEU A 74 -10.19 8.97 -5.93
CA LEU A 74 -11.19 8.09 -6.54
C LEU A 74 -12.55 8.80 -6.64
N ASP A 75 -13.29 8.49 -7.71
CA ASP A 75 -14.71 8.84 -7.79
C ASP A 75 -15.59 7.81 -7.05
N GLY A 76 -16.91 8.05 -7.02
CA GLY A 76 -17.87 7.14 -6.36
C GLY A 76 -17.98 5.74 -6.99
N SER A 77 -17.33 5.50 -8.14
CA SER A 77 -17.22 4.18 -8.77
C SER A 77 -15.86 3.52 -8.55
N GLY A 78 -15.00 4.11 -7.73
CA GLY A 78 -13.65 3.61 -7.45
C GLY A 78 -12.65 3.85 -8.57
N LYS A 79 -12.96 4.75 -9.52
CA LYS A 79 -12.07 5.06 -10.65
C LYS A 79 -11.22 6.30 -10.36
N PRO A 80 -9.99 6.39 -10.91
CA PRO A 80 -9.15 7.57 -10.77
C PRO A 80 -9.79 8.85 -11.33
N ARG A 81 -9.77 9.91 -10.51
CA ARG A 81 -10.22 11.26 -10.82
C ARG A 81 -9.15 12.29 -10.42
N ASP A 82 -9.22 13.49 -10.97
CA ASP A 82 -8.37 14.63 -10.59
C ASP A 82 -6.86 14.33 -10.69
N ILE A 83 -6.49 13.56 -11.72
CA ILE A 83 -5.12 13.09 -11.93
C ILE A 83 -4.20 14.24 -12.31
N SER A 84 -3.29 14.57 -11.39
CA SER A 84 -2.27 15.60 -11.51
C SER A 84 -0.87 14.97 -11.66
N VAL A 85 0.04 15.68 -12.34
CA VAL A 85 1.46 15.29 -12.40
C VAL A 85 2.18 16.00 -11.28
N LEU A 86 2.74 15.25 -10.34
CA LEU A 86 3.58 15.78 -9.28
C LEU A 86 5.01 15.99 -9.79
N ASN A 87 5.51 15.00 -10.53
CA ASN A 87 6.81 15.04 -11.20
C ASN A 87 6.67 14.38 -12.57
N GLY A 88 7.12 15.05 -13.63
CA GLY A 88 6.99 14.58 -15.01
C GLY A 88 8.29 13.99 -15.53
N SER A 89 8.21 13.21 -16.61
CA SER A 89 9.41 12.60 -17.22
C SER A 89 10.32 13.60 -17.94
N GLY A 90 9.85 14.84 -18.12
CA GLY A 90 10.43 15.83 -19.03
C GLY A 90 9.86 15.77 -20.45
N ASP A 91 8.98 14.81 -20.74
CA ASP A 91 8.27 14.67 -22.01
C ASP A 91 6.75 14.53 -21.81
N THR A 92 6.00 15.48 -22.34
CA THR A 92 4.53 15.54 -22.15
C THR A 92 3.78 14.35 -22.77
N ARG A 93 4.34 13.70 -23.80
CA ARG A 93 3.72 12.54 -24.45
C ARG A 93 3.83 11.31 -23.56
N THR A 94 4.98 11.14 -22.92
CA THR A 94 5.23 10.11 -21.90
C THR A 94 4.33 10.31 -20.68
N ASP A 95 4.22 11.54 -20.18
CA ASP A 95 3.29 11.87 -19.09
C ASP A 95 1.83 11.56 -19.47
N PHE A 96 1.45 11.80 -20.73
CA PHE A 96 0.12 11.48 -21.23
C PHE A 96 -0.15 9.97 -21.25
N VAL A 97 0.81 9.15 -21.67
CA VAL A 97 0.72 7.69 -21.62
C VAL A 97 0.52 7.21 -20.18
N ALA A 98 1.32 7.73 -19.25
CA ALA A 98 1.21 7.42 -17.83
C ALA A 98 -0.18 7.76 -17.27
N LYS A 99 -0.67 8.99 -17.53
CA LYS A 99 -2.02 9.41 -17.12
C LYS A 99 -3.09 8.50 -17.69
N ARG A 100 -2.98 8.11 -18.96
CA ARG A 100 -3.96 7.22 -19.60
C ARG A 100 -3.95 5.82 -19.02
N ALA A 101 -2.78 5.30 -18.65
CA ALA A 101 -2.66 4.01 -17.98
C ALA A 101 -3.33 4.05 -16.59
N VAL A 102 -3.05 5.07 -15.78
CA VAL A 102 -3.67 5.26 -14.46
C VAL A 102 -5.19 5.36 -14.58
N ARG A 103 -5.73 6.16 -15.52
CA ARG A 103 -7.20 6.24 -15.77
C ARG A 103 -7.87 4.89 -16.02
N GLY A 104 -7.13 3.89 -16.48
CA GLY A 104 -7.65 2.56 -16.75
C GLY A 104 -7.73 1.64 -15.53
N LEU A 105 -7.16 2.03 -14.38
CA LEU A 105 -7.19 1.20 -13.17
C LEU A 105 -8.60 1.14 -12.58
N THR A 106 -9.00 -0.03 -12.08
CA THR A 106 -10.35 -0.29 -11.57
C THR A 106 -10.38 -0.95 -10.20
N GLN A 107 -9.24 -1.43 -9.69
CA GLN A 107 -9.12 -2.21 -8.45
C GLN A 107 -8.56 -1.37 -7.28
N LEU A 108 -8.66 -0.04 -7.40
CA LEU A 108 -8.06 0.89 -6.43
C LEU A 108 -8.91 1.04 -5.16
N ALA A 109 -10.22 0.85 -5.28
CA ALA A 109 -11.13 0.84 -4.14
C ALA A 109 -10.92 -0.38 -3.23
N ASP A 110 -10.25 -1.43 -3.71
CA ASP A 110 -9.93 -2.64 -2.96
C ASP A 110 -8.69 -2.48 -2.06
N ALA A 111 -8.16 -1.25 -1.94
CA ALA A 111 -7.04 -0.96 -1.06
C ALA A 111 -7.41 -1.33 0.40
N PRO A 112 -6.56 -2.07 1.13
CA PRO A 112 -6.86 -2.52 2.50
C PRO A 112 -6.66 -1.38 3.51
N VAL A 113 -7.47 -0.34 3.38
CA VAL A 113 -7.51 0.86 4.25
C VAL A 113 -8.96 1.23 4.52
N ALA A 114 -9.19 1.95 5.63
CA ALA A 114 -10.49 2.55 5.86
C ALA A 114 -10.76 3.64 4.81
N ASN A 115 -11.97 3.63 4.24
CA ASN A 115 -12.45 4.63 3.29
C ASN A 115 -11.47 4.89 2.13
N ALA A 116 -11.04 3.84 1.41
CA ALA A 116 -10.13 3.98 0.27
C ALA A 116 -10.54 5.08 -0.73
N SER A 117 -11.84 5.32 -0.92
CA SER A 117 -12.37 6.39 -1.78
C SER A 117 -12.04 7.82 -1.34
N GLU A 118 -11.77 8.03 -0.05
CA GLU A 118 -11.41 9.34 0.53
C GLU A 118 -9.90 9.59 0.54
N GLN A 119 -9.12 8.56 0.19
CA GLN A 119 -7.66 8.62 0.21
C GLN A 119 -7.10 9.27 -1.05
N THR A 120 -5.92 9.87 -0.89
CA THR A 120 -5.12 10.31 -2.03
C THR A 120 -4.20 9.19 -2.46
N PHE A 121 -4.19 8.89 -3.75
CA PHE A 121 -3.31 7.88 -4.34
C PHE A 121 -2.17 8.54 -5.10
N GLN A 122 -1.02 7.86 -5.10
CA GLN A 122 0.13 8.23 -5.90
C GLN A 122 0.63 7.04 -6.71
N ALA A 123 0.69 7.20 -8.04
CA ALA A 123 1.34 6.23 -8.93
C ALA A 123 2.75 6.75 -9.26
N ASN A 124 3.76 5.96 -8.90
CA ASN A 124 5.15 6.19 -9.27
C ASN A 124 5.51 5.26 -10.43
N ILE A 125 5.94 5.81 -11.57
CA ILE A 125 6.17 5.06 -12.81
C ILE A 125 7.57 5.38 -13.32
N VAL A 126 8.39 4.35 -13.54
CA VAL A 126 9.67 4.48 -14.24
C VAL A 126 9.54 3.98 -15.69
N PHE A 127 9.74 4.88 -16.64
CA PHE A 127 10.02 4.49 -18.03
C PHE A 127 11.53 4.35 -18.20
N ALA A 128 11.97 3.24 -18.78
CA ALA A 128 13.37 2.99 -19.06
C ALA A 128 13.54 2.05 -20.26
N ASP A 129 14.49 2.36 -21.13
CA ASP A 129 14.79 1.55 -22.31
C ASP A 129 15.68 0.34 -21.98
N ASP A 130 16.39 0.39 -20.85
CA ASP A 130 17.32 -0.64 -20.42
C ASP A 130 17.41 -0.76 -18.89
N LYS A 131 18.01 -1.87 -18.43
CA LYS A 131 18.14 -2.20 -17.01
C LYS A 131 19.02 -1.23 -16.22
N ALA A 132 20.06 -0.67 -16.83
CA ALA A 132 20.95 0.27 -16.16
C ALA A 132 20.22 1.60 -15.92
N THR A 133 19.50 2.09 -16.94
CA THR A 133 18.64 3.26 -16.85
C THR A 133 17.54 3.06 -15.82
N TYR A 134 16.84 1.91 -15.85
CA TYR A 134 15.85 1.56 -14.83
C TYR A 134 16.45 1.61 -13.41
N SER A 135 17.61 0.97 -13.20
CA SER A 135 18.24 0.94 -11.87
C SER A 135 18.61 2.33 -11.38
N LYS A 136 19.09 3.21 -12.26
CA LYS A 136 19.40 4.60 -11.93
C LYS A 136 18.14 5.37 -11.54
N LEU A 137 17.09 5.30 -12.34
CA LEU A 137 15.84 6.02 -12.10
C LEU A 137 15.09 5.50 -10.87
N ALA A 138 15.03 4.18 -10.67
CA ALA A 138 14.43 3.57 -9.49
C ALA A 138 15.15 4.01 -8.19
N LYS A 139 16.48 4.13 -8.20
CA LYS A 139 17.24 4.68 -7.06
C LYS A 139 16.92 6.14 -6.79
N ALA A 140 16.82 6.96 -7.84
CA ALA A 140 16.45 8.37 -7.70
C ALA A 140 15.04 8.54 -7.14
N LEU A 141 14.09 7.74 -7.64
CA LEU A 141 12.71 7.69 -7.16
C LEU A 141 12.63 7.25 -5.69
N ALA A 142 13.35 6.19 -5.31
CA ALA A 142 13.39 5.73 -3.92
C ALA A 142 13.96 6.83 -2.99
N ALA A 143 14.98 7.56 -3.43
CA ALA A 143 15.51 8.69 -2.67
C ALA A 143 14.48 9.82 -2.51
N SER A 144 13.74 10.18 -3.56
CA SER A 144 12.69 11.20 -3.47
C SER A 144 11.52 10.77 -2.58
N GLU A 145 11.10 9.51 -2.65
CA GLU A 145 10.02 9.00 -1.81
C GLU A 145 10.43 8.90 -0.34
N ASN A 146 11.69 8.55 -0.04
CA ASN A 146 12.20 8.58 1.33
C ASN A 146 12.18 10.00 1.93
N ILE A 147 12.54 11.01 1.14
CA ILE A 147 12.45 12.42 1.55
C ILE A 147 10.99 12.80 1.82
N ARG A 148 10.05 12.41 0.94
CA ARG A 148 8.62 12.66 1.10
C ARG A 148 8.06 12.03 2.38
N MET A 149 8.38 10.77 2.64
CA MET A 149 7.93 10.06 3.85
C MET A 149 8.50 10.68 5.13
N ALA A 150 9.70 11.26 5.08
CA ALA A 150 10.29 11.95 6.22
C ALA A 150 9.59 13.29 6.56
N GLN A 151 8.81 13.87 5.64
CA GLN A 151 8.04 15.11 5.85
C GLN A 151 6.64 14.85 6.45
N ALA A 152 6.54 13.84 7.31
CA ALA A 152 5.35 13.08 7.72
C ALA A 152 4.08 13.88 8.10
N ASP A 153 4.17 15.15 8.49
CA ASP A 153 3.03 15.96 8.94
C ASP A 153 2.00 16.29 7.85
N SER A 154 2.35 16.17 6.55
CA SER A 154 1.45 16.51 5.43
C SER A 154 1.21 15.37 4.42
N GLU A 155 1.93 14.25 4.54
CA GLU A 155 2.00 13.21 3.51
C GLU A 155 1.60 11.81 4.02
N GLY A 156 1.22 11.68 5.30
CA GLY A 156 0.85 10.41 5.95
C GLY A 156 -0.45 9.75 5.45
N GLY A 157 -1.23 10.43 4.60
CA GLY A 157 -2.48 9.92 4.00
C GLY A 157 -2.38 9.56 2.51
N VAL A 158 -1.17 9.47 1.95
CA VAL A 158 -0.96 9.16 0.53
C VAL A 158 -0.64 7.68 0.34
N ILE A 159 -1.48 6.99 -0.41
CA ILE A 159 -1.28 5.58 -0.79
C ILE A 159 -0.47 5.52 -2.08
N SER A 160 0.82 5.23 -1.95
CA SER A 160 1.72 5.11 -3.10
C SER A 160 1.77 3.67 -3.63
N PHE A 161 1.88 3.52 -4.96
CA PHE A 161 2.15 2.26 -5.64
C PHE A 161 2.90 2.48 -6.96
N GLY A 162 3.39 1.40 -7.55
CA GLY A 162 4.15 1.42 -8.80
C GLY A 162 5.67 1.49 -8.57
N LEU A 163 6.42 0.95 -9.54
CA LEU A 163 7.87 0.91 -9.65
C LEU A 163 8.27 0.82 -11.12
#